data_AF-A0A2I8AH12-F1
#
_entry.id   AF-A0A2I8AH12-F1
#
_cell.length_a   1.000
_cell.length_b   1.000
_cell.length_c   1.000
_cell.angle_alpha   90.00
_cell.angle_beta   90.00
_cell.angle_gamma   90.00
#
_symmetry.space_group_name_H-M   'P 1'
#
loop_
_entity.id
_entity.type
_entity.pdbx_description
1 polymer ?
#
loop_
_entity_poly.entity_id
_entity_poly.type
_entity_poly.pdbx_seq_one_letter_code
_entity_poly.pdbx_strand_id
1 'polypeptide(L)' 'MHPIEFKKKWQLTYSELALVLGYESDYTVRCWGMKGGHKRNPQNVVYVACRLLDEKWSTQGKLVDSYL' A
#
# COMPACT_ATOMS: atom_id res chain seq x y z
N MET A 1 1.57 -7.84 -6.91
CA MET A 1 0.55 -7.75 -5.84
C MET A 1 -0.12 -6.38 -5.91
N HIS A 2 -1.45 -6.32 -5.85
CA HIS A 2 -2.17 -5.04 -5.86
C HIS A 2 -2.08 -4.35 -4.48
N PRO A 3 -2.01 -3.00 -4.39
CA PRO A 3 -1.86 -2.30 -3.09
C PRO A 3 -2.99 -2.59 -2.09
N ILE A 4 -4.21 -2.78 -2.58
CA ILE A 4 -5.36 -3.15 -1.73
C ILE A 4 -5.26 -4.60 -1.22
N GLU A 5 -4.65 -5.50 -1.99
CA GLU A 5 -4.38 -6.87 -1.53
C GLU A 5 -3.29 -6.85 -0.46
N PHE A 6 -2.20 -6.10 -0.69
CA PHE A 6 -1.14 -5.88 0.27
C PHE A 6 -1.66 -5.32 1.59
N LYS A 7 -2.50 -4.27 1.53
CA LYS A 7 -3.18 -3.69 2.69
C LYS A 7 -3.95 -4.72 3.50
N LYS A 8 -4.71 -5.60 2.82
CA LYS A 8 -5.49 -6.65 3.47
C LYS A 8 -4.58 -7.69 4.11
N LYS A 9 -3.56 -8.16 3.39
CA LYS A 9 -2.60 -9.17 3.87
C LYS A 9 -1.90 -8.73 5.16
N TRP A 10 -1.45 -7.48 5.21
CA TRP A 10 -0.69 -6.93 6.34
C TRP A 10 -1.51 -6.11 7.32
N GLN A 11 -2.84 -6.15 7.18
CA GLN A 11 -3.80 -5.46 8.06
C GLN A 11 -3.45 -3.98 8.24
N LEU A 12 -3.12 -3.29 7.14
CA LEU A 12 -2.81 -1.87 7.15
C LEU A 12 -4.10 -1.04 7.08
N THR A 13 -4.12 0.09 7.76
CA THR A 13 -5.03 1.22 7.48
C THR A 13 -4.66 1.89 6.15
N TYR A 14 -5.51 2.80 5.66
CA TYR A 14 -5.15 3.56 4.45
C TYR A 14 -4.01 4.55 4.73
N SER A 15 -3.94 5.15 5.92
CA SER A 15 -2.84 6.02 6.33
C SER A 15 -1.51 5.27 6.39
N GLU A 16 -1.49 4.08 6.97
CA GLU A 16 -0.27 3.24 6.99
C GLU A 16 0.13 2.79 5.57
N LEU A 17 -0.84 2.43 4.72
CA LEU A 17 -0.57 2.09 3.33
C LEU A 17 0.04 3.28 2.57
N ALA A 18 -0.45 4.49 2.80
CA ALA A 18 0.11 5.71 2.22
C ALA A 18 1.55 5.95 2.72
N LEU A 19 1.76 5.85 4.04
CA LEU A 19 3.06 6.02 4.67
C LEU A 19 4.12 5.06 4.08
N VAL A 20 3.84 3.75 4.05
CA VAL A 20 4.81 2.76 3.56
C VAL A 20 5.07 2.83 2.06
N LEU A 21 4.16 3.45 1.31
CA LEU A 21 4.32 3.69 -0.13
C LEU A 21 4.85 5.11 -0.44
N GLY A 22 5.13 5.92 0.58
CA GLY A 22 5.71 7.25 0.42
C GLY A 22 4.73 8.32 -0.09
N TYR A 23 3.43 8.19 0.19
CA TYR A 23 2.43 9.21 -0.12
C TYR A 23 2.17 10.12 1.07
N GLU A 24 2.06 11.43 0.83
CA GLU A 24 1.75 12.45 1.84
C GLU A 24 0.33 12.35 2.41
N SER A 25 -0.60 11.73 1.68
CA SER A 25 -1.99 11.56 2.11
C SER A 25 -2.57 10.21 1.70
N ASP A 26 -3.61 9.79 2.41
CA ASP A 26 -4.31 8.54 2.16
C ASP A 26 -5.26 8.59 0.94
N TYR A 27 -5.47 9.77 0.36
CA TYR A 27 -6.44 9.98 -0.71
C TYR A 27 -6.13 9.11 -1.94
N THR A 28 -4.87 9.14 -2.40
CA THR A 28 -4.44 8.36 -3.58
C THR A 28 -4.66 6.87 -3.38
N VAL A 29 -4.30 6.34 -2.21
CA VAL A 29 -4.40 4.91 -1.93
C VAL A 29 -5.84 4.45 -1.71
N ARG A 30 -6.73 5.34 -1.22
CA ARG A 30 -8.18 5.09 -1.14
C ARG A 30 -8.80 4.94 -2.53
N CYS A 31 -8.38 5.74 -3.52
CA CYS A 31 -8.88 5.66 -4.89
C CYS A 31 -8.64 4.29 -5.56
N TRP A 32 -7.63 3.52 -5.13
CA TRP A 32 -7.34 2.19 -5.67
C TRP A 32 -8.30 1.10 -5.15
N GLY A 33 -8.98 1.36 -4.03
CA GLY A 33 -9.96 0.47 -3.40
C GLY A 33 -11.41 0.80 -3.75
N MET A 34 -11.66 1.88 -4.49
CA MET A 34 -13.01 2.28 -4.90
C MET A 34 -13.58 1.33 -5.96
N LYS A 35 -14.91 1.14 -5.92
CA LYS A 35 -15.66 0.44 -6.96
C LYS A 35 -16.19 1.45 -7.98
N GLY A 36 -16.32 1.04 -9.24
CA GLY A 36 -16.91 1.86 -10.31
C GLY A 36 -15.93 2.78 -11.06
N GLY A 37 -16.47 3.71 -11.85
CA GLY A 37 -15.69 4.54 -12.80
C GLY A 37 -14.71 5.54 -12.19
N HIS A 38 -14.79 5.79 -10.88
CA HIS A 38 -13.84 6.67 -10.17
C HIS A 38 -12.60 5.93 -9.63
N LYS A 39 -12.50 4.61 -9.87
CA LYS A 39 -11.32 3.84 -9.52
C LYS A 39 -10.12 4.33 -10.33
N ARG A 40 -9.02 4.65 -9.64
CA ARG A 40 -7.72 4.85 -10.28
C ARG A 40 -6.91 3.56 -10.19
N ASN A 41 -6.13 3.28 -11.22
CA ASN A 41 -5.15 2.21 -11.15
C ASN A 41 -3.85 2.74 -10.53
N PRO A 42 -3.20 1.98 -9.64
CA PRO A 42 -1.85 2.27 -9.20
C PRO A 42 -0.88 2.33 -10.38
N GLN A 43 0.20 3.11 -10.25
CA GLN A 43 1.30 3.06 -11.22
C GLN A 43 2.09 1.75 -11.07
N ASN A 44 2.76 1.30 -12.15
CA ASN A 44 3.55 0.05 -12.15
C ASN A 44 4.56 -0.03 -11.00
N VAL A 45 5.21 1.09 -10.67
CA VAL A 45 6.17 1.17 -9.54
C VAL A 45 5.54 0.78 -8.20
N VAL A 46 4.25 1.07 -8.00
CA VAL A 46 3.54 0.74 -6.76
C VAL A 46 3.35 -0.77 -6.63
N TYR A 47 3.07 -1.47 -7.73
CA TYR A 47 2.98 -2.95 -7.71
C TYR A 47 4.32 -3.60 -7.36
N VAL A 48 5.42 -3.04 -7.87
CA VAL A 48 6.78 -3.48 -7.55
C VAL A 48 7.10 -3.22 -6.07
N ALA A 49 6.82 -2.01 -5.58
CA ALA A 49 7.03 -1.65 -4.18
C ALA A 49 6.24 -2.57 -3.23
N CYS A 50 4.96 -2.82 -3.52
CA CYS A 50 4.15 -3.77 -2.76
C CYS A 50 4.76 -5.17 -2.76
N ARG A 51 5.24 -5.67 -3.90
CA ARG A 51 5.88 -7.00 -3.96
C ARG A 51 7.16 -7.07 -3.12
N LEU A 52 8.05 -6.09 -3.24
CA LEU A 52 9.32 -6.08 -2.50
C LEU A 52 9.08 -5.94 -0.99
N LEU A 53 8.13 -5.11 -0.58
CA LEU A 53 7.72 -4.99 0.81
C LEU A 53 7.12 -6.30 1.34
N ASP A 54 6.35 -7.01 0.51
CA ASP A 54 5.81 -8.33 0.87
C ASP A 54 6.92 -9.33 1.18
N GLU A 55 7.90 -9.42 0.30
CA GLU A 55 9.03 -10.34 0.42
C GLU A 55 9.86 -9.99 1.66
N LYS A 56 10.10 -8.69 1.89
CA LYS A 56 10.80 -8.19 3.07
C LYS A 56 10.03 -8.51 4.37
N TRP A 57 8.76 -8.18 4.46
CA TRP A 57 7.98 -8.40 5.68
C TRP A 57 7.68 -9.88 5.92
N SER A 58 7.63 -10.70 4.89
CA SER A 58 7.49 -12.15 5.04
C SER A 58 8.75 -12.79 5.64
N THR A 59 9.93 -12.17 5.47
CA THR A 59 11.20 -12.66 6.02
C THR A 59 11.59 -12.02 7.34
N GLN A 60 11.27 -10.74 7.53
CA GLN A 60 11.74 -9.92 8.65
C GLN A 60 10.63 -9.50 9.63
N GLY A 61 9.36 -9.76 9.29
CA GLY A 61 8.20 -9.25 10.00
C GLY A 61 7.73 -7.89 9.48
N LYS A 62 6.45 -7.58 9.76
CA LYS A 62 5.84 -6.28 9.43
C LYS A 62 6.50 -5.19 10.27
N LEU A 63 6.95 -4.12 9.61
CA LEU A 63 7.44 -2.91 10.25
C LEU A 63 6.77 -1.68 9.63
N VAL A 64 6.00 -0.96 10.44
CA VAL A 64 5.36 0.30 10.07
C VAL A 64 5.87 1.34 11.05
N ASP A 65 7.09 1.81 10.81
CA ASP A 65 7.68 2.86 11.63
C ASP A 65 7.20 4.24 11.15
N SER A 66 6.65 5.01 12.07
CA SER A 66 6.39 6.44 11.89
C SER A 66 7.67 7.22 12.23
N TYR A 67 8.72 7.12 11.41
CA TYR A 67 9.82 8.09 11.48
C TYR A 67 9.57 9.22 10.48
N LEU A 68 8.55 10.02 10.80
CA LEU A 68 8.46 11.46 10.52
C LEU A 68 8.26 12.16 11.84
#